data_AF-Q9KEP4-F1
#
_entry.id   AF-Q9KEP4-F1
#
_cell.length_a   1.000
_cell.length_b   1.000
_cell.length_c   1.000
_cell.angle_alpha   90.00
_cell.angle_beta   90.00
_cell.angle_gamma   90.00
#
_symmetry.space_group_name_H-M   'P 1'
#
loop_
_entity.id
_entity.type
_entity.pdbx_description
1 polymer ?
#
loop_
_entity_poly.entity_id
_entity_poly.type
_entity_poly.pdbx_seq_one_letter_code
_entity_poly.pdbx_strand_id
1 'polypeptide(L)'
;MASKVERLDQRLAELSPKNIGEQVRKLVIEIYGIDLQVVSDKNVGKQARYRETLVTELLMANSRYSREAVHTLSKVEFLIEYLNSTGERSPERIRELINDIFGINLYGISSLEGKGLALYSKGQWLVKGEQDLFILHTSASDEEVWIYPTEYFKHRRDDQLWPESFKHRLETLGFVFDDERKAYSYREPTGASIPNDFKVTSTQSVLEEIACIRNKMSKGEGLHS
;
A
#
# COMPACT_ATOMS: atom_id res chain seq x y z
N MET A 1 6.17 -6.96 20.12
CA MET A 1 4.85 -6.34 19.90
C MET A 1 4.17 -7.09 18.78
N ALA A 2 2.86 -7.30 18.83
CA ALA A 2 2.11 -7.87 17.71
C ALA A 2 2.17 -6.93 16.50
N SER A 3 2.32 -7.50 15.30
CA SER A 3 2.25 -6.80 14.03
C SER A 3 0.88 -6.15 13.82
N LYS A 4 0.78 -5.19 12.90
CA LYS A 4 -0.52 -4.59 12.53
C LYS A 4 -1.51 -5.64 12.03
N VAL A 5 -1.06 -6.66 11.32
CA VAL A 5 -1.90 -7.78 10.87
C VAL A 5 -2.46 -8.57 12.06
N GLU A 6 -1.62 -8.98 13.01
CA GLU A 6 -2.08 -9.76 14.17
C GLU A 6 -3.05 -8.95 15.03
N ARG A 7 -2.78 -7.65 15.22
CA ARG A 7 -3.68 -6.73 15.92
C ARG A 7 -5.02 -6.59 15.21
N LEU A 8 -5.04 -6.52 13.89
CA LEU A 8 -6.27 -6.44 13.12
C LEU A 8 -7.08 -7.73 13.30
N ASP A 9 -6.46 -8.88 13.13
CA ASP A 9 -7.13 -10.18 13.21
C ASP A 9 -7.75 -10.41 14.59
N GLN A 10 -7.00 -10.07 15.65
CA GLN A 10 -7.51 -10.12 17.02
C GLN A 10 -8.75 -9.23 17.19
N ARG A 11 -8.69 -7.99 16.70
CA ARG A 11 -9.79 -7.02 16.84
C ARG A 11 -11.01 -7.37 15.97
N LEU A 12 -10.80 -8.00 14.82
CA LEU A 12 -11.88 -8.48 13.96
C LEU A 12 -12.71 -9.57 14.64
N ALA A 13 -12.06 -10.46 15.40
CA ALA A 13 -12.74 -11.53 16.14
C ALA A 13 -13.68 -11.01 17.25
N GLU A 14 -13.46 -9.78 17.72
CA GLU A 14 -14.22 -9.15 18.81
C GLU A 14 -15.39 -8.27 18.30
N LEU A 15 -15.54 -8.12 16.98
CA LEU A 15 -16.52 -7.19 16.41
C LEU A 15 -17.97 -7.64 16.61
N SER A 16 -18.84 -6.64 16.83
CA SER A 16 -20.28 -6.86 16.82
C SER A 16 -20.76 -7.21 15.41
N PRO A 17 -21.74 -8.12 15.26
CA PRO A 17 -22.41 -8.37 13.98
C PRO A 17 -23.04 -7.13 13.35
N LYS A 18 -23.46 -6.17 14.17
CA LYS A 18 -24.18 -4.97 13.71
C LYS A 18 -23.21 -3.97 13.12
N ASN A 19 -23.41 -3.56 11.86
CA ASN A 19 -22.56 -2.60 11.15
C ASN A 19 -21.09 -3.04 11.08
N ILE A 20 -20.85 -4.32 10.78
CA ILE A 20 -19.48 -4.87 10.69
C ILE A 20 -18.63 -4.11 9.67
N GLY A 21 -19.19 -3.71 8.53
CA GLY A 21 -18.43 -2.99 7.51
C GLY A 21 -17.87 -1.65 7.99
N GLU A 22 -18.66 -0.90 8.77
CA GLU A 22 -18.23 0.37 9.36
C GLU A 22 -17.18 0.16 10.44
N GLN A 23 -17.32 -0.91 11.24
CA GLN A 23 -16.32 -1.28 12.25
C GLN A 23 -14.99 -1.67 11.59
N VAL A 24 -15.02 -2.46 10.52
CA VAL A 24 -13.83 -2.83 9.73
C VAL A 24 -13.12 -1.58 9.21
N ARG A 25 -13.86 -0.63 8.61
CA ARG A 25 -13.29 0.63 8.13
C ARG A 25 -12.55 1.38 9.24
N LYS A 26 -13.17 1.50 10.42
CA LYS A 26 -12.58 2.17 11.59
C LYS A 26 -11.33 1.46 12.08
N LEU A 27 -11.34 0.12 12.14
CA LEU A 27 -10.15 -0.65 12.55
C LEU A 27 -8.98 -0.46 11.60
N VAL A 28 -9.22 -0.39 10.29
CA VAL A 28 -8.16 -0.14 9.31
C VAL A 28 -7.51 1.23 9.55
N ILE A 29 -8.32 2.27 9.80
CA ILE A 29 -7.81 3.60 10.16
C ILE A 29 -7.03 3.55 11.47
N GLU A 30 -7.59 2.95 12.53
CA GLU A 30 -6.97 2.88 13.86
C GLU A 30 -5.62 2.14 13.84
N ILE A 31 -5.53 1.04 13.10
CA ILE A 31 -4.36 0.15 13.13
C ILE A 31 -3.31 0.56 12.10
N TYR A 32 -3.76 0.92 10.89
CA TYR A 32 -2.86 1.21 9.77
C TYR A 32 -2.68 2.70 9.52
N GLY A 33 -3.59 3.56 9.99
CA GLY A 33 -3.64 4.97 9.61
C GLY A 33 -4.18 5.18 8.19
N ILE A 34 -4.80 4.15 7.59
CA ILE A 34 -5.27 4.15 6.21
C ILE A 34 -6.77 4.43 6.20
N ASP A 35 -7.17 5.48 5.48
CA ASP A 35 -8.57 5.82 5.26
C ASP A 35 -9.08 5.25 3.93
N LEU A 36 -9.94 4.23 4.02
CA LEU A 36 -10.58 3.62 2.87
C LEU A 36 -11.56 4.58 2.16
N GLN A 37 -12.10 5.57 2.88
CA GLN A 37 -12.96 6.60 2.30
C GLN A 37 -12.18 7.48 1.34
N VAL A 38 -10.95 7.88 1.70
CA VAL A 38 -10.08 8.66 0.80
C VAL A 38 -9.81 7.93 -0.52
N VAL A 39 -9.63 6.61 -0.48
CA VAL A 39 -9.44 5.79 -1.70
C VAL A 39 -10.71 5.73 -2.54
N SER A 40 -11.86 5.60 -1.87
CA SER A 40 -13.18 5.59 -2.50
C SER A 40 -13.50 6.92 -3.18
N ASP A 41 -13.37 8.03 -2.46
CA ASP A 41 -13.72 9.38 -2.94
C ASP A 41 -12.86 9.82 -4.12
N LYS A 42 -11.57 9.48 -4.11
CA LYS A 42 -10.65 9.76 -5.21
C LYS A 42 -10.78 8.77 -6.37
N ASN A 43 -11.59 7.72 -6.20
CA ASN A 43 -11.71 6.59 -7.13
C ASN A 43 -10.37 5.98 -7.56
N VAL A 44 -9.42 5.91 -6.63
CA VAL A 44 -8.07 5.35 -6.87
C VAL A 44 -8.01 3.90 -6.39
N GLY A 45 -7.00 3.12 -6.80
CA GLY A 45 -6.85 1.71 -6.39
C GLY A 45 -7.13 0.72 -7.52
N LYS A 46 -7.57 -0.50 -7.18
CA LYS A 46 -8.04 -1.46 -8.19
C LYS A 46 -9.28 -0.92 -8.94
N GLN A 47 -9.53 -1.55 -10.10
CA GLN A 47 -10.47 -1.18 -11.17
C GLN A 47 -11.79 -0.51 -10.72
N ALA A 48 -12.38 0.30 -11.61
CA ALA A 48 -13.69 0.94 -11.40
C ALA A 48 -14.86 -0.05 -11.26
N ARG A 49 -14.67 -1.34 -11.57
CA ARG A 49 -15.69 -2.38 -11.46
C ARG A 49 -15.25 -3.47 -10.49
N TYR A 50 -16.19 -3.90 -9.65
CA TYR A 50 -16.00 -5.01 -8.72
C TYR A 50 -15.91 -6.35 -9.46
N ARG A 51 -15.20 -7.31 -8.87
CA ARG A 51 -15.13 -8.68 -9.37
C ARG A 51 -16.53 -9.28 -9.43
N GLU A 52 -16.84 -9.94 -10.53
CA GLU A 52 -18.16 -10.54 -10.79
C GLU A 52 -18.59 -11.54 -9.71
N THR A 53 -17.63 -12.26 -9.14
CA THR A 53 -17.87 -13.18 -8.02
C THR A 53 -18.40 -12.44 -6.79
N LEU A 54 -17.78 -11.32 -6.40
CA LEU A 54 -18.21 -10.51 -5.25
C LEU A 54 -19.58 -9.88 -5.47
N VAL A 55 -19.85 -9.42 -6.71
CA VAL A 55 -21.17 -8.89 -7.10
C VAL A 55 -22.23 -9.97 -6.94
N THR A 56 -21.97 -11.17 -7.46
CA THR A 56 -22.91 -12.30 -7.37
C THR A 56 -23.16 -12.71 -5.91
N GLU A 57 -22.13 -12.79 -5.08
CA GLU A 57 -22.24 -13.09 -3.64
C GLU A 57 -23.12 -12.05 -2.91
N LEU A 58 -22.92 -10.75 -3.18
CA LEU A 58 -23.75 -9.70 -2.59
C LEU A 58 -25.22 -9.81 -3.04
N LEU A 59 -25.48 -10.05 -4.32
CA LEU A 59 -26.84 -10.18 -4.86
C LEU A 59 -27.57 -11.40 -4.27
N MET A 60 -26.86 -12.51 -4.04
CA MET A 60 -27.42 -13.69 -3.38
C MET A 60 -27.74 -13.44 -1.90
N ALA A 61 -26.87 -12.71 -1.20
CA ALA A 61 -27.06 -12.37 0.21
C ALA A 61 -28.07 -11.23 0.43
N ASN A 62 -28.32 -10.41 -0.60
CA ASN A 62 -29.14 -9.21 -0.48
C ASN A 62 -29.96 -8.94 -1.74
N SER A 63 -31.20 -9.43 -1.76
CA SER A 63 -32.13 -9.28 -2.87
C SER A 63 -32.62 -7.85 -3.12
N ARG A 64 -32.25 -6.87 -2.29
CA ARG A 64 -32.63 -5.46 -2.48
C ARG A 64 -31.87 -4.78 -3.61
N TYR A 65 -30.70 -5.31 -3.98
CA TYR A 65 -29.88 -4.74 -5.04
C TYR A 65 -30.17 -5.43 -6.36
N SER A 66 -30.28 -4.65 -7.43
CA SER A 66 -30.03 -5.14 -8.78
C SER A 66 -28.53 -5.13 -9.06
N ARG A 67 -28.11 -5.88 -10.06
CA ARG A 67 -26.71 -5.91 -10.52
C ARG A 67 -26.22 -4.52 -10.92
N GLU A 68 -27.06 -3.76 -11.62
CA GLU A 68 -26.77 -2.38 -12.04
C GLU A 68 -26.58 -1.48 -10.82
N ALA A 69 -27.43 -1.61 -9.80
CA ALA A 69 -27.32 -0.85 -8.57
C ALA A 69 -26.00 -1.13 -7.84
N VAL A 70 -25.54 -2.39 -7.78
CA VAL A 70 -24.26 -2.74 -7.17
C VAL A 70 -23.09 -2.01 -7.82
N HIS A 71 -23.10 -1.84 -9.14
CA HIS A 71 -22.04 -1.12 -9.85
C HIS A 71 -22.07 0.40 -9.66
N THR A 72 -23.13 0.95 -9.07
CA THR A 72 -23.21 2.38 -8.71
C THR A 72 -22.74 2.68 -7.30
N LEU A 73 -22.56 1.65 -6.46
CA LEU A 73 -22.02 1.82 -5.11
C LEU A 73 -20.59 2.34 -5.19
N SER A 74 -20.22 3.21 -4.25
CA SER A 74 -18.83 3.55 -4.00
C SER A 74 -18.09 2.36 -3.38
N LYS A 75 -16.75 2.36 -3.41
CA LYS A 75 -15.91 1.28 -2.85
C LYS A 75 -16.22 1.02 -1.37
N VAL A 76 -16.42 2.07 -0.58
CA VAL A 76 -16.80 1.94 0.84
C VAL A 76 -18.20 1.41 1.00
N GLU A 77 -19.19 1.92 0.24
CA GLU A 77 -20.56 1.40 0.30
C GLU A 77 -20.60 -0.07 -0.08
N PHE A 78 -19.91 -0.48 -1.15
CA PHE A 78 -19.82 -1.87 -1.55
C PHE A 78 -19.23 -2.75 -0.45
N LEU A 79 -18.11 -2.35 0.19
CA LEU A 79 -17.53 -3.11 1.31
C LEU A 79 -18.52 -3.24 2.47
N ILE A 80 -19.17 -2.13 2.85
CA ILE A 80 -20.10 -2.11 3.96
C ILE A 80 -21.29 -3.03 3.68
N GLU A 81 -21.88 -2.89 2.50
CA GLU A 81 -23.06 -3.67 2.14
C GLU A 81 -22.74 -5.14 1.91
N TYR A 82 -21.56 -5.44 1.36
CA TYR A 82 -21.05 -6.81 1.26
C TYR A 82 -20.95 -7.45 2.64
N LEU A 83 -20.16 -6.86 3.56
CA LEU A 83 -19.91 -7.46 4.88
C LEU A 83 -21.18 -7.56 5.73
N ASN A 84 -22.05 -6.55 5.69
CA ASN A 84 -23.30 -6.56 6.43
C ASN A 84 -24.29 -7.61 5.88
N SER A 85 -24.27 -7.89 4.58
CA SER A 85 -25.22 -8.82 3.95
C SER A 85 -24.75 -10.27 4.02
N THR A 86 -23.47 -10.53 3.75
CA THR A 86 -22.92 -11.89 3.73
C THR A 86 -22.62 -12.40 5.14
N GLY A 87 -22.41 -11.50 6.10
CA GLY A 87 -21.98 -11.85 7.45
C GLY A 87 -20.55 -12.39 7.50
N GLU A 88 -19.73 -12.12 6.47
CA GLU A 88 -18.32 -12.51 6.41
C GLU A 88 -17.52 -11.93 7.59
N ARG A 89 -16.70 -12.78 8.22
CA ARG A 89 -15.93 -12.46 9.44
C ARG A 89 -14.51 -13.00 9.44
N SER A 90 -14.11 -13.83 8.47
CA SER A 90 -12.74 -14.31 8.37
C SER A 90 -11.78 -13.12 8.22
N PRO A 91 -10.79 -12.96 9.11
CA PRO A 91 -9.80 -11.90 8.98
C PRO A 91 -9.03 -11.95 7.66
N GLU A 92 -8.68 -13.14 7.19
CA GLU A 92 -8.08 -13.39 5.88
C GLU A 92 -8.99 -12.84 4.78
N ARG A 93 -10.26 -13.23 4.80
CA ARG A 93 -11.22 -12.83 3.77
C ARG A 93 -11.48 -11.32 3.77
N ILE A 94 -11.57 -10.69 4.93
CA ILE A 94 -11.72 -9.24 5.05
C ILE A 94 -10.52 -8.51 4.44
N ARG A 95 -9.29 -8.99 4.67
CA ARG A 95 -8.09 -8.41 4.04
C ARG A 95 -8.07 -8.61 2.53
N GLU A 96 -8.50 -9.76 2.05
CA GLU A 96 -8.64 -10.01 0.61
C GLU A 96 -9.67 -9.08 -0.03
N LEU A 97 -10.83 -8.89 0.59
CA LEU A 97 -11.85 -7.95 0.14
C LEU A 97 -11.32 -6.52 0.07
N ILE A 98 -10.59 -6.08 1.10
CA ILE A 98 -9.94 -4.77 1.10
C ILE A 98 -8.94 -4.66 -0.05
N ASN A 99 -8.12 -5.68 -0.27
CA ASN A 99 -7.19 -5.69 -1.39
C ASN A 99 -7.90 -5.71 -2.75
N ASP A 100 -9.01 -6.41 -2.89
CA ASP A 100 -9.77 -6.51 -4.15
C ASP A 100 -10.54 -5.24 -4.49
N ILE A 101 -11.15 -4.61 -3.50
CA ILE A 101 -11.96 -3.41 -3.68
C ILE A 101 -11.07 -2.16 -3.77
N PHE A 102 -10.04 -2.06 -2.92
CA PHE A 102 -9.24 -0.85 -2.76
C PHE A 102 -7.83 -0.96 -3.34
N GLY A 103 -7.35 -2.17 -3.66
CA GLY A 103 -5.96 -2.39 -4.06
C GLY A 103 -4.95 -2.22 -2.92
N ILE A 104 -5.39 -2.39 -1.67
CA ILE A 104 -4.55 -2.20 -0.47
C ILE A 104 -4.20 -3.57 0.12
N ASN A 105 -2.93 -3.94 0.03
CA ASN A 105 -2.42 -5.17 0.64
C ASN A 105 -2.01 -4.93 2.09
N LEU A 106 -2.95 -5.07 3.03
CA LEU A 106 -2.70 -4.85 4.46
C LEU A 106 -1.59 -5.76 5.02
N TYR A 107 -1.49 -7.00 4.54
CA TYR A 107 -0.42 -7.91 4.96
C TYR A 107 0.96 -7.41 4.51
N GLY A 108 1.09 -7.06 3.23
CA GLY A 108 2.33 -6.48 2.70
C GLY A 108 2.70 -5.16 3.38
N ILE A 109 1.72 -4.31 3.67
CA ILE A 109 1.94 -3.06 4.43
C ILE A 109 2.46 -3.35 5.84
N SER A 110 1.89 -4.36 6.53
CA SER A 110 2.36 -4.76 7.85
C SER A 110 3.79 -5.32 7.83
N SER A 111 4.23 -5.96 6.75
CA SER A 111 5.59 -6.53 6.66
C SER A 111 6.68 -5.48 6.41
N LEU A 112 6.30 -4.29 5.93
CA LEU A 112 7.18 -3.14 5.73
C LEU A 112 7.45 -2.33 7.00
N GLU A 113 6.68 -2.54 8.07
CA GLU A 113 6.83 -1.81 9.32
C GLU A 113 8.25 -1.98 9.91
N GLY A 114 8.92 -0.87 10.23
CA GLY A 114 10.29 -0.86 10.74
C GLY A 114 11.37 -1.27 9.73
N LYS A 115 11.01 -1.59 8.47
CA LYS A 115 11.98 -1.94 7.43
C LYS A 115 12.76 -0.75 6.91
N GLY A 116 12.40 0.47 7.28
CA GLY A 116 13.09 1.68 6.84
C GLY A 116 12.60 2.19 5.49
N LEU A 117 11.40 1.76 5.07
CA LEU A 117 10.77 2.15 3.83
C LEU A 117 9.39 2.76 4.14
N ALA A 118 9.25 4.05 3.87
CA ALA A 118 7.96 4.71 3.84
C ALA A 118 7.26 4.41 2.52
N LEU A 119 5.93 4.28 2.54
CA LEU A 119 5.11 4.03 1.38
C LEU A 119 3.99 5.07 1.30
N TYR A 120 4.01 5.87 0.24
CA TYR A 120 2.92 6.77 -0.12
C TYR A 120 2.24 6.26 -1.39
N SER A 121 0.94 5.99 -1.31
CA SER A 121 0.18 5.50 -2.44
C SER A 121 -1.28 5.90 -2.29
N LYS A 122 -1.99 6.00 -3.41
CA LYS A 122 -3.43 6.34 -3.40
C LYS A 122 -3.73 7.68 -2.69
N GLY A 123 -2.77 8.60 -2.73
CA GLY A 123 -2.89 9.93 -2.15
C GLY A 123 -2.92 9.95 -0.62
N GLN A 124 -2.32 8.96 0.03
CA GLN A 124 -2.14 8.89 1.48
C GLN A 124 -0.90 8.07 1.87
N TRP A 125 -0.47 8.19 3.13
CA TRP A 125 0.57 7.35 3.71
C TRP A 125 0.00 5.97 4.05
N LEU A 126 0.61 4.90 3.53
CA LEU A 126 0.28 3.53 3.88
C LEU A 126 1.24 2.98 4.95
N VAL A 127 2.50 3.39 4.87
CA VAL A 127 3.55 3.13 5.87
C VAL A 127 4.36 4.41 6.01
N LYS A 128 4.62 4.82 7.25
CA LYS A 128 5.52 5.92 7.55
C LYS A 128 6.11 5.74 8.95
N GLY A 129 7.42 5.70 9.04
CA GLY A 129 8.22 5.72 10.26
C GLY A 129 9.15 6.92 10.27
N GLU A 130 9.48 7.42 11.46
CA GLU A 130 10.39 8.55 11.64
C GLU A 130 11.82 8.24 11.20
N GLN A 131 12.18 6.96 11.16
CA GLN A 131 13.51 6.45 10.82
C GLN A 131 13.57 5.75 9.46
N ASP A 132 12.53 5.94 8.64
CA ASP A 132 12.56 5.43 7.27
C ASP A 132 13.70 6.12 6.50
N LEU A 133 14.36 5.36 5.64
CA LEU A 133 15.49 5.83 4.84
C LEU A 133 15.04 6.29 3.46
N PHE A 134 14.09 5.57 2.87
CA PHE A 134 13.53 5.88 1.58
C PHE A 134 12.01 5.98 1.62
N ILE A 135 11.45 6.71 0.67
CA ILE A 135 10.02 6.79 0.38
C ILE A 135 9.80 6.17 -0.99
N LEU A 136 8.96 5.14 -1.07
CA LEU A 136 8.36 4.70 -2.32
C LEU A 136 7.02 5.43 -2.48
N HIS A 137 6.88 6.22 -3.53
CA HIS A 137 5.68 7.00 -3.82
C HIS A 137 5.08 6.50 -5.13
N THR A 138 3.84 6.00 -5.13
CA THR A 138 3.10 5.77 -6.37
C THR A 138 2.04 6.83 -6.62
N SER A 139 1.92 7.23 -7.89
CA SER A 139 0.83 8.07 -8.37
C SER A 139 -0.54 7.44 -8.10
N ALA A 140 -1.59 8.26 -8.13
CA ALA A 140 -2.96 7.84 -7.87
C ALA A 140 -3.43 6.68 -8.80
N SER A 141 -3.09 6.78 -10.08
CA SER A 141 -3.39 5.79 -11.12
C SER A 141 -2.36 4.66 -11.22
N ASP A 142 -1.33 4.65 -10.38
CA ASP A 142 -0.20 3.72 -10.42
C ASP A 142 0.56 3.68 -11.75
N GLU A 143 0.53 4.74 -12.54
CA GLU A 143 1.27 4.84 -13.81
C GLU A 143 2.73 5.27 -13.60
N GLU A 144 3.02 5.83 -12.43
CA GLU A 144 4.31 6.40 -12.08
C GLU A 144 4.68 6.06 -10.63
N VAL A 145 5.96 5.79 -10.42
CA VAL A 145 6.57 5.52 -9.13
C VAL A 145 7.83 6.37 -8.96
N TRP A 146 8.02 6.90 -7.76
CA TRP A 146 9.21 7.64 -7.36
C TRP A 146 9.84 7.04 -6.12
N ILE A 147 11.16 7.14 -6.03
CA ILE A 147 11.95 6.76 -4.86
C ILE A 147 12.69 8.02 -4.40
N TYR A 148 12.46 8.40 -3.14
CA TYR A 148 13.10 9.54 -2.50
C TYR A 148 13.93 9.10 -1.30
N PRO A 149 15.10 9.70 -1.03
CA PRO A 149 15.69 9.66 0.29
C PRO A 149 14.83 10.49 1.25
N THR A 150 14.57 9.99 2.45
CA THR A 150 13.86 10.76 3.48
C THR A 150 14.76 11.86 4.04
N GLU A 151 14.16 12.86 4.70
CA GLU A 151 14.93 13.85 5.47
C GLU A 151 15.79 13.18 6.54
N TYR A 152 15.26 12.16 7.24
CA TYR A 152 16.03 11.41 8.22
C TYR A 152 17.31 10.80 7.62
N PHE A 153 17.23 10.24 6.41
CA PHE A 153 18.40 9.70 5.74
C PHE A 153 19.37 10.78 5.27
N LYS A 154 18.84 11.91 4.76
CA LYS A 154 19.67 13.06 4.36
C LYS A 154 20.48 13.62 5.50
N HIS A 155 19.89 13.80 6.69
CA HIS A 155 20.61 14.31 7.86
C HIS A 155 21.70 13.36 8.39
N ARG A 156 21.68 12.09 7.97
CA ARG A 156 22.67 11.07 8.34
C ARG A 156 23.81 10.95 7.33
N ARG A 157 23.74 11.68 6.21
CA ARG A 157 24.59 11.51 5.03
C ARG A 157 24.94 12.87 4.43
N ASP A 158 26.21 13.24 4.52
CA ASP A 158 26.67 14.56 4.04
C ASP A 158 26.90 14.63 2.51
N ASP A 159 27.15 13.51 1.82
CA ASP A 159 27.61 13.55 0.41
C ASP A 159 27.05 12.47 -0.55
N GLN A 160 26.59 11.31 -0.06
CA GLN A 160 26.11 10.21 -0.92
C GLN A 160 24.72 9.69 -0.51
N LEU A 161 23.67 10.43 -0.90
CA LEU A 161 22.27 10.01 -0.74
C LEU A 161 21.90 8.80 -1.61
N TRP A 162 22.63 8.59 -2.69
CA TRP A 162 22.39 7.53 -3.66
C TRP A 162 23.69 6.73 -3.84
N PRO A 163 23.84 5.58 -3.17
CA PRO A 163 24.98 4.70 -3.39
C PRO A 163 25.05 4.28 -4.87
N GLU A 164 26.24 4.29 -5.46
CA GLU A 164 26.40 4.10 -6.91
C GLU A 164 25.85 2.75 -7.39
N SER A 165 26.06 1.71 -6.58
CA SER A 165 25.46 0.39 -6.84
C SER A 165 23.93 0.41 -6.84
N PHE A 166 23.30 1.27 -6.04
CA PHE A 166 21.85 1.40 -6.00
C PHE A 166 21.33 2.16 -7.21
N LYS A 167 21.99 3.25 -7.60
CA LYS A 167 21.69 3.99 -8.84
C LYS A 167 21.67 3.06 -10.04
N HIS A 168 22.73 2.27 -10.21
CA HIS A 168 22.85 1.35 -11.34
C HIS A 168 21.74 0.29 -11.34
N ARG A 169 21.36 -0.25 -10.16
CA ARG A 169 20.21 -1.18 -10.06
C ARG A 169 18.89 -0.52 -10.46
N LEU A 170 18.64 0.71 -10.02
CA LEU A 170 17.43 1.45 -10.38
C LEU A 170 17.38 1.77 -11.88
N GLU A 171 18.50 2.21 -12.46
CA GLU A 171 18.63 2.51 -13.89
C GLU A 171 18.46 1.26 -14.75
N THR A 172 18.98 0.11 -14.31
CA THR A 172 18.76 -1.18 -14.97
C THR A 172 17.30 -1.61 -14.96
N LEU A 173 16.55 -1.27 -13.90
CA LEU A 173 15.11 -1.47 -13.84
C LEU A 173 14.33 -0.45 -14.69
N GLY A 174 15.00 0.55 -15.28
CA GLY A 174 14.38 1.57 -16.12
C GLY A 174 13.99 2.86 -15.38
N PHE A 175 14.39 3.03 -14.12
CA PHE A 175 14.23 4.31 -13.44
C PHE A 175 15.20 5.34 -14.02
N VAL A 176 14.74 6.59 -14.06
CA VAL A 176 15.54 7.75 -14.48
C VAL A 176 15.64 8.72 -13.31
N PHE A 177 16.83 9.27 -13.11
CA PHE A 177 17.04 10.31 -12.10
C PHE A 177 16.41 11.63 -12.54
N ASP A 178 15.53 12.17 -11.71
CA ASP A 178 14.88 13.47 -11.84
C ASP A 178 15.65 14.48 -10.98
N ASP A 179 16.37 15.37 -11.65
CA ASP A 179 17.23 16.37 -11.00
C ASP A 179 16.44 17.45 -10.25
N GLU A 180 15.22 17.75 -10.68
CA GLU A 180 14.36 18.75 -10.03
C GLU A 180 13.81 18.19 -8.71
N ARG A 181 13.37 16.93 -8.73
CA ARG A 181 12.82 16.24 -7.55
C ARG A 181 13.87 15.59 -6.68
N LYS A 182 15.12 15.47 -7.16
CA LYS A 182 16.22 14.73 -6.52
C LYS A 182 15.81 13.29 -6.18
N ALA A 183 15.17 12.64 -7.14
CA ALA A 183 14.50 11.35 -6.96
C ALA A 183 14.71 10.44 -8.18
N TYR A 184 14.67 9.13 -7.98
CA TYR A 184 14.55 8.19 -9.10
C TYR A 184 13.07 7.99 -9.42
N SER A 185 12.71 8.05 -10.71
CA SER A 185 11.33 7.91 -11.17
C SER A 185 11.21 6.90 -12.30
N TYR A 186 10.09 6.17 -12.32
CA TYR A 186 9.71 5.34 -13.44
C TYR A 186 8.26 5.65 -13.80
N ARG A 187 7.99 5.82 -15.10
CA ARG A 187 6.65 5.96 -15.66
C ARG A 187 6.43 4.85 -16.69
N GLU A 188 5.30 4.16 -16.57
CA GLU A 188 4.87 3.16 -17.55
C GLU A 188 4.67 3.84 -18.93
N PRO A 189 5.42 3.45 -19.98
CA PRO A 189 5.38 4.12 -21.28
C PRO A 189 4.01 4.13 -21.94
N THR A 190 3.18 3.11 -21.68
CA THR A 190 1.82 3.02 -22.23
C THR A 190 0.81 3.92 -21.53
N GLY A 191 1.17 4.52 -20.39
CA GLY A 191 0.22 5.21 -19.51
C GLY A 191 -0.73 4.25 -18.79
N ALA A 192 -0.47 2.94 -18.83
CA ALA A 192 -1.19 1.96 -18.03
C ALA A 192 -0.66 1.92 -16.59
N SER A 193 -1.39 1.28 -15.68
CA SER A 193 -0.85 0.98 -14.35
C SER A 193 0.40 0.11 -14.49
N ILE A 194 1.45 0.47 -13.75
CA ILE A 194 2.68 -0.31 -13.62
C ILE A 194 2.34 -1.77 -13.25
N PRO A 195 2.92 -2.76 -13.93
CA PRO A 195 2.73 -4.18 -13.63
C PRO A 195 3.08 -4.53 -12.18
N ASN A 196 2.36 -5.48 -11.60
CA ASN A 196 2.58 -5.86 -10.19
C ASN A 196 4.00 -6.40 -9.96
N ASP A 197 4.52 -7.21 -10.87
CA ASP A 197 5.87 -7.78 -10.75
C ASP A 197 6.93 -6.68 -10.72
N PHE A 198 6.76 -5.63 -11.52
CA PHE A 198 7.63 -4.46 -11.48
C PHE A 198 7.58 -3.73 -10.12
N LYS A 199 6.38 -3.56 -9.54
CA LYS A 199 6.21 -2.96 -8.20
C LYS A 199 6.90 -3.78 -7.12
N VAL A 200 6.77 -5.11 -7.19
CA VAL A 200 7.44 -6.05 -6.27
C VAL A 200 8.96 -5.93 -6.40
N THR A 201 9.50 -6.01 -7.61
CA THR A 201 10.94 -5.90 -7.87
C THR A 201 11.51 -4.55 -7.43
N SER A 202 10.79 -3.45 -7.71
CA SER A 202 11.18 -2.11 -7.29
C SER A 202 11.26 -2.00 -5.76
N THR A 203 10.25 -2.51 -5.06
CA THR A 203 10.20 -2.52 -3.60
C THR A 203 11.35 -3.35 -3.02
N GLN A 204 11.62 -4.52 -3.59
CA GLN A 204 12.70 -5.40 -3.16
C GLN A 204 14.07 -4.75 -3.33
N SER A 205 14.33 -4.08 -4.46
CA SER A 205 15.60 -3.36 -4.70
C SER A 205 15.87 -2.28 -3.65
N VAL A 206 14.84 -1.54 -3.23
CA VAL A 206 14.94 -0.53 -2.17
C VAL A 206 15.20 -1.17 -0.80
N LEU A 207 14.50 -2.26 -0.48
CA LEU A 207 14.68 -2.98 0.79
C LEU A 207 16.09 -3.59 0.93
N GLU A 208 16.64 -4.12 -0.17
CA GLU A 208 18.01 -4.62 -0.23
C GLU A 208 19.03 -3.51 0.04
N GLU A 209 18.81 -2.32 -0.54
CA GLU A 209 19.68 -1.18 -0.27
C GLU A 209 19.58 -0.73 1.20
N ILE A 210 18.38 -0.67 1.75
CA ILE A 210 18.19 -0.33 3.16
C ILE A 210 18.92 -1.33 4.06
N ALA A 211 18.87 -2.63 3.74
CA ALA A 211 19.61 -3.65 4.48
C ALA A 211 21.13 -3.45 4.38
N CYS A 212 21.65 -3.12 3.19
CA CYS A 212 23.05 -2.79 2.97
C CYS A 212 23.49 -1.59 3.83
N ILE A 213 22.73 -0.50 3.78
CA ILE A 213 23.00 0.72 4.56
C ILE A 213 23.00 0.42 6.06
N ARG A 214 22.00 -0.30 6.56
CA ARG A 214 21.90 -0.69 7.98
C ARG A 214 23.06 -1.56 8.45
N ASN A 215 23.49 -2.51 7.62
CA ASN A 215 24.63 -3.36 7.92
C ASN A 215 25.91 -2.53 8.07
N LYS A 216 26.20 -1.64 7.11
CA LYS A 216 27.36 -0.74 7.17
C LYS A 216 27.29 0.20 8.39
N MET A 217 26.11 0.78 8.70
CA MET A 217 25.90 1.59 9.91
C MET A 217 26.18 0.80 11.20
N SER A 218 25.77 -0.47 11.28
CA SER A 218 26.01 -1.30 12.47
C SER A 218 27.47 -1.67 12.71
N LYS A 219 28.27 -1.69 11.64
CA LYS A 219 29.71 -2.01 11.68
C LYS A 219 30.60 -0.79 11.91
N GLY A 220 30.04 0.42 11.95
CA GLY A 220 30.82 1.66 11.98
C GLY A 220 31.63 1.88 10.70
N GLU A 221 31.33 1.15 9.63
CA GLU A 221 31.96 1.35 8.33
C GLU A 221 31.38 2.62 7.71
N GLY A 222 32.25 3.59 7.41
CA GLY A 222 31.88 4.73 6.59
C GLY A 222 31.24 4.22 5.30
N LEU A 223 30.09 4.80 4.92
CA LEU A 223 29.28 4.31 3.81
C LEU A 223 29.86 4.73 2.44
N HIS A 224 31.18 4.67 2.29
CA HIS A 224 31.95 4.99 1.09
C HIS A 224 32.21 3.70 0.31
N SER A 225 31.31 3.33 -0.60
CA SER A 225 31.57 2.29 -1.62
C SER A 225 30.68 2.53 -2.82
#